data_AF-A0A0B2V3X1-F1
#
_entry.id   AF-A0A0B2V3X1-F1
#
_cell.length_a   1.000
_cell.length_b   1.000
_cell.length_c   1.000
_cell.angle_alpha   90.00
_cell.angle_beta   90.00
_cell.angle_gamma   90.00
#
_symmetry.space_group_name_H-M   'P 1'
#
loop_
_entity.id
_entity.type
_entity.pdbx_description
1 polymer ?
#
loop_
_entity_poly.entity_id
_entity_poly.type
_entity_poly.pdbx_seq_one_letter_code
_entity_poly.pdbx_strand_id
1 'polypeptide(L)' 'MEVLDSQQTVLTNAEMYRLVVERRKHHSELAKDQRVKALGTVIYETSSYLQNTPAATQKIENIENLIRAIAPFKVFI' A
#
# COMPACT_ATOMS: atom_id res chain seq x y z
N MET A 1 12.31 9.99 18.05
CA MET A 1 12.35 9.35 16.71
C MET A 1 12.95 10.38 15.78
N GLU A 2 14.17 10.13 15.33
CA GLU A 2 14.84 10.96 14.32
C GLU A 2 14.59 10.32 12.95
N VAL A 3 14.26 11.14 11.94
CA VAL A 3 14.02 10.66 10.58
C VAL A 3 15.35 10.67 9.84
N LEU A 4 15.81 9.49 9.41
CA LEU A 4 17.08 9.34 8.67
C LEU A 4 16.92 9.73 7.19
N ASP A 5 15.84 9.27 6.57
CA ASP A 5 15.49 9.59 5.19
C ASP A 5 13.95 9.65 5.06
N SER A 6 13.44 10.83 4.69
CA SER A 6 12.00 11.05 4.53
C SER A 6 11.43 10.48 3.21
N GLN A 7 12.28 10.17 2.23
CA GLN A 7 11.88 9.74 0.88
C GLN A 7 12.63 8.49 0.42
N GLN A 8 12.84 7.56 1.35
CA GLN A 8 13.58 6.32 1.09
C GLN A 8 13.06 5.52 -0.11
N THR A 9 11.75 5.56 -0.39
CA THR A 9 11.17 4.80 -1.50
C THR A 9 9.83 5.39 -1.97
N VAL A 10 9.42 4.99 -3.17
CA VAL A 10 8.08 5.21 -3.71
C VAL A 10 7.32 3.89 -3.65
N LEU A 11 6.05 3.95 -3.22
CA LEU A 11 5.15 2.80 -3.20
C LEU A 11 4.01 3.02 -4.19
N THR A 12 3.75 2.02 -5.02
CA THR A 12 2.56 2.03 -5.88
C THR A 12 1.30 1.81 -5.04
N ASN A 13 0.17 2.33 -5.51
CA ASN A 13 -1.13 2.10 -4.87
C ASN A 13 -1.46 0.59 -4.77
N ALA A 14 -1.01 -0.23 -5.71
CA ALA A 14 -1.20 -1.68 -5.69
C ALA A 14 -0.35 -2.39 -4.62
N GLU A 15 0.88 -1.93 -4.36
CA GLU A 15 1.69 -2.40 -3.24
C GLU A 15 1.07 -1.97 -1.91
N MET A 16 0.66 -0.71 -1.80
CA MET A 16 0.01 -0.19 -0.60
C MET A 16 -1.29 -0.94 -0.29
N TYR A 17 -2.10 -1.24 -1.31
CA TYR A 17 -3.35 -1.99 -1.12
C TYR A 17 -3.08 -3.40 -0.57
N ARG A 18 -2.12 -4.12 -1.15
CA ARG A 18 -1.73 -5.46 -0.66
C ARG A 18 -1.25 -5.40 0.79
N LEU A 19 -0.39 -4.44 1.11
CA LEU A 19 0.14 -4.23 2.45
C LEU A 19 -0.98 -3.99 3.48
N VAL A 20 -1.91 -3.08 3.17
CA VAL A 20 -3.00 -2.73 4.10
C VAL A 20 -4.01 -3.87 4.24
N VAL A 21 -4.30 -4.62 3.18
CA VAL A 21 -5.15 -5.82 3.25
C VAL A 21 -4.54 -6.90 4.14
N GLU A 22 -3.24 -7.16 4.00
CA GLU A 22 -2.50 -8.07 4.89
C GLU A 22 -2.55 -7.57 6.34
N ARG A 23 -2.27 -6.29 6.54
CA ARG A 23 -2.32 -5.68 7.88
C ARG A 23 -3.70 -5.73 8.51
N ARG A 24 -4.77 -5.61 7.71
CA ARG A 24 -6.16 -5.75 8.16
C ARG A 24 -6.44 -7.16 8.69
N LYS A 25 -5.94 -8.21 8.01
CA LYS A 25 -6.07 -9.60 8.49
C LYS A 25 -5.39 -9.76 9.84
N HIS A 26 -4.13 -9.35 9.95
CA HIS A 26 -3.39 -9.42 11.22
C HIS A 26 -4.05 -8.62 12.34
N HIS A 27 -4.53 -7.40 12.06
CA HIS A 27 -5.23 -6.59 13.07
C HIS A 27 -6.52 -7.25 13.54
N SER A 28 -7.22 -7.98 12.65
CA SER A 28 -8.43 -8.72 12.99
C SER A 28 -8.19 -9.98 13.84
N GLU A 29 -6.99 -10.57 13.76
CA GLU A 29 -6.56 -11.74 14.53
C GLU A 29 -6.15 -11.38 15.97
N LEU A 30 -5.73 -10.13 16.22
CA LEU A 30 -5.35 -9.66 17.56
C LEU A 30 -6.53 -9.66 18.53
N ALA A 31 -6.25 -9.87 19.82
CA ALA A 31 -7.24 -9.72 20.88
C ALA A 31 -7.71 -8.26 20.99
N LYS A 32 -8.94 -8.02 21.50
CA LYS A 32 -9.55 -6.67 21.48
C LYS A 32 -8.75 -5.61 22.25
N ASP A 33 -8.12 -6.01 23.34
CA ASP A 33 -7.23 -5.21 24.19
C ASP A 33 -5.91 -4.84 23.49
N GLN A 34 -5.48 -5.63 22.50
CA GLN A 34 -4.27 -5.38 21.72
C GLN A 34 -4.54 -4.54 20.46
N ARG A 35 -5.81 -4.31 20.11
CA ARG A 35 -6.19 -3.53 18.92
C ARG A 35 -6.11 -2.03 19.21
N VAL A 36 -5.15 -1.37 18.58
CA VAL A 36 -5.10 0.09 18.56
C VAL A 36 -6.21 0.62 17.63
N LYS A 37 -7.16 1.38 18.19
CA LYS A 37 -8.32 1.93 17.46
C LYS A 37 -7.91 2.82 16.28
N ALA A 38 -6.99 3.76 16.51
CA ALA A 38 -6.51 4.68 15.48
C ALA A 38 -5.89 3.94 14.29
N LEU A 39 -5.09 2.89 14.56
CA LEU A 39 -4.53 2.04 13.52
C LEU A 39 -5.63 1.31 12.73
N GLY A 40 -6.65 0.80 13.42
CA GLY A 40 -7.81 0.16 12.77
C GLY A 40 -8.54 1.11 11.82
N THR A 41 -8.73 2.37 12.21
CA THR A 41 -9.33 3.40 11.35
C THR A 41 -8.50 3.67 10.11
N VAL A 42 -7.18 3.88 10.27
CA VAL A 42 -6.29 4.13 9.11
C VAL A 42 -6.29 2.95 8.14
N ILE A 43 -6.25 1.72 8.65
CA ILE A 43 -6.33 0.50 7.83
C ILE A 43 -7.67 0.44 7.06
N TYR A 44 -8.78 0.72 7.74
CA TYR A 44 -10.11 0.66 7.12
C TYR A 44 -10.27 1.71 6.01
N GLU A 45 -10.03 2.98 6.31
CA GLU A 45 -10.19 4.07 5.34
C GLU A 45 -9.27 3.89 4.12
N THR A 46 -7.99 3.55 4.36
CA THR A 46 -7.01 3.37 3.28
C THR A 46 -7.37 2.18 2.40
N SER A 47 -7.74 1.04 3.00
CA SER A 47 -8.16 -0.13 2.22
C SER A 47 -9.45 0.12 1.45
N SER A 48 -10.43 0.81 2.05
CA SER A 48 -11.70 1.12 1.39
C SER A 48 -11.52 2.06 0.22
N TYR A 49 -10.67 3.09 0.36
CA TYR A 49 -10.32 3.97 -0.75
C TYR A 49 -9.67 3.18 -1.89
N LEU A 50 -8.58 2.44 -1.60
CA LEU A 50 -7.82 1.72 -2.62
C LEU A 50 -8.60 0.59 -3.29
N GLN A 51 -9.51 -0.06 -2.56
CA GLN A 51 -10.41 -1.11 -3.07
C GLN A 51 -11.28 -0.61 -4.23
N ASN A 52 -11.65 0.69 -4.22
CA ASN A 52 -12.46 1.31 -5.27
C ASN A 52 -11.62 1.86 -6.43
N THR A 53 -10.32 1.57 -6.48
CA THR A 53 -9.41 1.99 -7.56
C THR A 53 -8.91 0.78 -8.36
N PRO A 54 -8.30 0.98 -9.54
CA PRO A 54 -7.66 -0.11 -10.29
C PRO A 54 -6.56 -0.85 -9.52
N ALA A 55 -6.02 -0.27 -8.44
CA ALA A 55 -5.02 -0.93 -7.59
C ALA A 55 -5.51 -2.26 -7.00
N ALA A 56 -6.82 -2.45 -6.86
CA ALA A 56 -7.41 -3.67 -6.35
C ALA A 56 -7.35 -4.87 -7.32
N THR A 57 -7.21 -4.61 -8.62
CA THR A 57 -7.25 -5.63 -9.68
C THR A 57 -5.95 -5.72 -10.48
N GLN A 58 -5.06 -4.74 -10.35
CA GLN A 58 -3.76 -4.75 -11.00
C GLN A 58 -2.89 -5.92 -10.54
N LYS A 59 -2.30 -6.60 -11.52
CA LYS A 59 -1.30 -7.65 -11.28
C LYS A 59 0.11 -7.05 -11.24
N ILE A 60 0.96 -7.66 -10.43
CA ILE A 60 2.37 -7.27 -10.28
C ILE A 60 3.09 -7.29 -11.63
N GLU A 61 2.89 -8.35 -12.41
CA GLU A 61 3.48 -8.50 -13.75
C GLU A 61 3.18 -7.32 -14.67
N ASN A 62 1.95 -6.79 -14.62
CA ASN A 62 1.55 -5.66 -15.45
C ASN A 62 2.20 -4.35 -15.00
N ILE A 63 2.40 -4.18 -13.69
CA ILE A 63 3.07 -3.01 -13.11
C ILE A 63 4.55 -3.02 -13.49
N GLU A 64 5.23 -4.15 -13.34
CA GLU A 64 6.63 -4.30 -13.74
C GLU A 64 6.84 -4.04 -15.23
N ASN A 65 5.96 -4.61 -16.06
CA ASN A 65 6.03 -4.40 -17.52
C ASN A 65 5.81 -2.93 -17.88
N LEU A 66 4.89 -2.24 -17.20
CA LEU A 66 4.67 -0.81 -17.39
C LEU A 66 5.93 -0.01 -17.00
N ILE A 67 6.52 -0.27 -15.84
CA ILE A 67 7.75 0.41 -15.38
C ILE A 67 8.89 0.24 -16.39
N ARG A 68 9.08 -0.98 -16.92
CA ARG A 68 10.10 -1.22 -17.97
C ARG A 68 9.78 -0.49 -19.27
N ALA A 69 8.51 -0.46 -19.67
CA ALA A 69 8.07 0.19 -20.91
C ALA A 69 8.18 1.72 -20.86
N ILE A 70 7.97 2.33 -19.69
CA ILE A 70 8.01 3.79 -19.53
C ILE A 70 9.42 4.32 -19.19
N ALA A 71 10.34 3.45 -18.74
CA ALA A 71 11.71 3.82 -18.38
C ALA A 71 12.47 4.62 -19.47
N PRO A 72 12.38 4.29 -20.78
CA PRO A 72 13.07 5.05 -21.83
C PRO A 72 12.60 6.49 -21.97
N PHE A 73 11.36 6.77 -21.56
CA PHE A 73 10.72 8.08 -21.71
C PHE A 73 11.03 9.04 -20.55
N LYS A 74 11.80 8.59 -19.53
CA LYS A 74 12.19 9.41 -18.36
C LYS A 74 11.01 10.10 -17.67
N VAL A 75 9.86 9.42 -17.63
CA VAL A 75 8.61 9.93 -17.02
C VAL A 75 8.58 9.77 -15.50
N PHE A 76 9.55 9.06 -14.94
CA PHE A 76 9.75 8.89 -13.51
C PHE A 76 11.13 9.47 -13.17
N ILE A 77 11.23 10.03 -11.96
CA ILE A 77 12.40 10.71 -11.39
C ILE A 77 13.65 9.83 -11.50
#